data_AF-A0A351EU08-F1
#
_entry.id   AF-A0A351EU08-F1
#
_cell.length_a   1.000
_cell.length_b   1.000
_cell.length_c   1.000
_cell.angle_alpha   90.00
_cell.angle_beta   90.00
_cell.angle_gamma   90.00
#
_symmetry.space_group_name_H-M   'P 1'
#
loop_
_entity.id
_entity.type
_entity.pdbx_description
1 polymer ?
#
loop_
_entity_poly.entity_id
_entity_poly.type
_entity_poly.pdbx_seq_one_letter_code
_entity_poly.pdbx_strand_id
1 'polypeptide(L)' 'DVPWFLHPAPTGLDGPLRDDRMTRFSLELVAEFSLEEMLAVAMLVFGGVSRRHPDLDICISHGGGSFPMHRAKIRKLA' A
#
# COMPACT_ATOMS: atom_id res chain seq x y z
N ASP A 1 -6.19 -17.43 -15.30
CA ASP A 1 -6.40 -16.84 -13.96
C ASP A 1 -5.18 -17.06 -13.10
N VAL A 2 -4.44 -15.99 -12.81
CA VAL A 2 -3.29 -16.03 -11.89
C VAL A 2 -3.48 -14.88 -10.90
N PRO A 3 -3.63 -15.16 -9.60
CA PRO A 3 -3.81 -14.11 -8.60
C PRO A 3 -2.53 -13.28 -8.46
N TRP A 4 -2.70 -11.98 -8.21
CA TRP A 4 -1.60 -11.06 -8.02
C TRP A 4 -1.31 -10.89 -6.53
N PHE A 5 -0.05 -10.98 -6.16
CA PHE A 5 0.39 -10.67 -4.80
C PHE A 5 1.21 -9.39 -4.83
N LEU A 6 0.68 -8.34 -4.19
CA LEU A 6 1.35 -7.06 -4.08
C LEU A 6 2.05 -6.97 -2.73
N HIS A 7 3.35 -6.73 -2.76
CA HIS A 7 4.20 -6.54 -1.59
C HIS A 7 4.94 -5.20 -1.74
N PRO A 8 5.05 -4.40 -0.66
CA PRO A 8 5.77 -3.13 -0.69
C PRO A 8 7.27 -3.37 -0.84
N ALA A 9 8.00 -2.33 -1.25
CA ALA A 9 9.44 -2.30 -1.21
C ALA A 9 9.89 -1.13 -0.32
N PRO A 10 11.05 -1.24 0.35
CA PRO A 10 11.62 -0.10 1.06
C PRO A 10 12.08 0.94 0.05
N THR A 11 11.96 2.22 0.39
CA THR A 11 12.67 3.30 -0.29
C THR A 11 14.18 3.11 -0.15
N GLY A 12 14.96 3.75 -1.02
CA GLY A 12 16.41 3.55 -1.07
C GLY A 12 16.86 2.42 -2.00
N LEU A 13 15.95 1.58 -2.52
CA LEU A 13 16.31 0.48 -3.42
C LEU A 13 16.61 0.97 -4.85
N ASP A 14 15.72 1.80 -5.40
CA ASP A 14 15.77 2.33 -6.78
C ASP A 14 15.68 3.86 -6.82
N GLY A 15 15.75 4.51 -5.65
CA GLY A 15 15.67 5.96 -5.49
C GLY A 15 16.21 6.41 -4.13
N PRO A 16 16.15 7.72 -3.81
CA PRO A 16 16.55 8.20 -2.50
C PRO A 16 15.61 7.67 -1.40
N LEU A 17 16.11 7.66 -0.16
CA LEU A 17 15.26 7.44 1.01
C LEU A 17 14.18 8.52 1.08
N ARG A 18 12.95 8.13 1.41
CA ARG A 18 11.84 9.08 1.56
C ARG A 18 11.98 9.94 2.81
N ASP A 19 12.53 9.35 3.88
CA ASP A 19 12.74 9.98 5.18
C ASP A 19 13.85 9.25 5.93
N ASP A 20 14.95 9.95 6.23
CA ASP A 20 16.13 9.37 6.90
C ASP A 20 15.80 8.75 8.27
N ARG A 21 14.71 9.21 8.92
CA ARG A 21 14.25 8.64 10.20
C ARG A 21 13.82 7.19 10.06
N MET A 22 13.42 6.74 8.87
CA MET A 22 12.95 5.38 8.64
C MET A 22 14.06 4.36 8.93
N THR A 23 15.31 4.66 8.56
CA THR A 23 16.48 3.78 8.80
C THR A 23 16.76 3.50 10.27
N ARG A 24 16.19 4.30 11.18
CA ARG A 24 16.36 4.12 12.62
C ARG A 24 15.38 3.07 13.10
N PHE A 25 15.88 2.06 13.81
CA PHE A 25 15.06 1.00 14.42
C PHE A 25 14.25 0.17 13.42
N SER A 26 14.69 0.12 12.15
CA SER A 26 14.01 -0.58 11.07
C SER A 26 12.56 -0.10 10.85
N LEU A 27 12.33 1.21 11.00
CA LEU A 27 11.01 1.80 10.79
C LEU A 27 10.59 1.72 9.31
N GLU A 28 11.51 1.51 8.37
CA GLU A 28 11.18 1.20 6.97
C GLU A 28 10.34 -0.08 6.85
N LEU A 29 10.63 -1.13 7.63
CA LEU A 29 9.87 -2.39 7.59
C LEU A 29 8.48 -2.28 8.21
N VAL A 30 8.29 -1.34 9.14
CA VAL A 30 7.06 -1.22 9.91
C VAL A 30 6.20 -0.07 9.39
N ALA A 31 6.72 1.15 9.43
CA ALA A 31 5.97 2.36 9.10
C ALA A 31 5.86 2.57 7.59
N GLU A 32 6.94 2.33 6.86
CA GLU A 32 6.97 2.62 5.43
C GLU A 32 6.22 1.57 4.61
N PHE A 33 6.44 0.27 4.89
CA PHE A 33 5.66 -0.80 4.26
C PHE A 33 4.15 -0.60 4.48
N SER A 34 3.76 -0.25 5.71
CA SER A 34 2.37 0.02 6.08
C SER A 34 1.78 1.24 5.35
N LEU A 35 2.60 2.25 5.05
CA LEU A 35 2.19 3.42 4.29
C LEU A 35 2.06 3.10 2.79
N GLU A 36 3.07 2.46 2.20
CA GLU A 36 3.10 2.14 0.77
C GLU A 36 1.92 1.25 0.37
N GLU A 37 1.60 0.25 1.18
CA GLU A 37 0.43 -0.59 0.95
C GLU A 37 -0.87 0.19 1.09
N MET A 38 -0.99 1.08 2.08
CA MET A 38 -2.18 1.92 2.22
C MET A 38 -2.38 2.79 0.98
N LEU A 39 -1.31 3.39 0.47
CA LEU A 39 -1.33 4.18 -0.75
C LEU A 39 -1.70 3.31 -1.95
N ALA A 40 -1.12 2.12 -2.10
CA ALA A 40 -1.45 1.19 -3.17
C ALA A 40 -2.95 0.82 -3.16
N VAL A 41 -3.50 0.45 -1.99
CA VAL A 41 -4.94 0.16 -1.84
C VAL A 41 -5.78 1.38 -2.23
N ALA A 42 -5.44 2.56 -1.71
CA ALA A 42 -6.19 3.79 -2.01
C ALA A 42 -6.17 4.11 -3.51
N MET A 43 -5.03 3.96 -4.18
CA MET A 43 -4.89 4.21 -5.62
C MET A 43 -5.65 3.18 -6.46
N LEU A 44 -5.65 1.90 -6.08
CA LEU A 44 -6.43 0.87 -6.75
C LEU A 44 -7.94 1.15 -6.65
N VAL A 45 -8.41 1.52 -5.46
CA VAL A 45 -9.83 1.79 -5.19
C VAL A 45 -10.28 3.09 -5.85
N PHE A 46 -9.60 4.21 -5.59
CA PHE A 46 -9.99 5.52 -6.10
C PHE A 46 -9.69 5.67 -7.59
N GLY A 47 -8.68 5.00 -8.12
CA GLY A 47 -8.41 4.90 -9.55
C GLY A 47 -9.42 4.03 -10.32
N GLY A 48 -10.39 3.41 -9.61
CA GLY A 48 -11.44 2.60 -10.21
C GLY A 48 -10.95 1.31 -10.86
N VAL A 49 -9.78 0.79 -10.45
CA VAL A 49 -9.17 -0.41 -11.05
C VAL A 49 -10.09 -1.62 -10.87
N SER A 50 -10.70 -1.78 -9.70
CA SER A 50 -11.67 -2.85 -9.43
C SER A 50 -12.93 -2.77 -10.29
N ARG A 51 -13.31 -1.58 -10.77
CA ARG A 51 -14.43 -1.43 -11.72
C ARG A 51 -14.03 -1.76 -13.15
N ARG A 52 -12.80 -1.41 -13.54
CA ARG A 52 -12.28 -1.63 -14.90
C ARG A 52 -11.87 -3.10 -15.12
N HIS A 53 -11.46 -3.78 -14.06
CA HIS A 53 -10.98 -5.17 -14.08
C HIS A 53 -11.68 -5.98 -12.97
N PRO A 54 -12.96 -6.36 -13.17
CA PRO A 54 -13.75 -7.03 -12.14
C PRO A 54 -13.24 -8.44 -11.78
N ASP A 55 -12.54 -9.09 -12.70
CA ASP A 55 -11.98 -10.43 -12.51
C ASP A 55 -10.57 -10.42 -11.91
N LEU A 56 -10.01 -9.24 -11.60
CA LEU A 56 -8.70 -9.13 -10.97
C LEU A 56 -8.75 -9.65 -9.52
N ASP A 57 -8.10 -10.79 -9.30
CA ASP A 57 -7.84 -11.33 -7.97
C ASP A 57 -6.48 -10.82 -7.47
N ILE A 58 -6.51 -9.95 -6.46
CA ILE A 58 -5.32 -9.33 -5.88
C ILE A 58 -5.31 -9.50 -4.35
N CYS A 59 -4.21 -10.04 -3.85
CA CYS A 59 -3.87 -10.09 -2.45
C CYS A 59 -2.79 -9.03 -2.16
N ILE A 60 -3.01 -8.21 -1.13
CA ILE A 60 -2.06 -7.20 -0.69
C ILE A 60 -1.47 -7.65 0.63
N SER A 61 -0.15 -7.57 0.72
CA SER A 61 0.63 -7.92 1.91
C SER A 61 0.17 -7.16 3.15
N HIS A 62 0.46 -7.73 4.33
CA HIS A 62 0.18 -7.18 5.66
C HIS A 62 -1.24 -6.61 5.87
N GLY A 63 -2.25 -7.11 5.14
CA GLY A 63 -3.63 -6.65 5.24
C GLY A 63 -3.91 -5.29 4.58
N GLY A 64 -3.05 -4.84 3.66
CA GLY A 64 -3.14 -3.51 3.04
C GLY A 64 -2.56 -2.39 3.92
N GLY A 65 -1.55 -2.74 4.73
CA GLY A 65 -0.88 -1.82 5.64
C GLY A 65 -1.85 -1.13 6.60
N SER A 66 -1.76 0.20 6.66
CA SER A 66 -2.59 1.02 7.56
C SER A 66 -3.97 1.37 7.00
N PHE A 67 -4.32 0.91 5.79
CA PHE A 67 -5.60 1.22 5.15
C PHE A 67 -6.82 0.86 6.02
N PRO A 68 -6.91 -0.34 6.63
CA PRO A 68 -8.07 -0.68 7.46
C PRO A 68 -8.25 0.25 8.67
N MET A 69 -7.15 0.71 9.28
CA MET A 69 -7.17 1.67 10.39
C MET A 69 -7.70 3.04 9.97
N HIS A 70 -7.44 3.43 8.72
CA HIS A 70 -7.86 4.71 8.16
C HIS A 70 -9.16 4.64 7.36
N ARG A 71 -9.77 3.46 7.20
CA ARG A 71 -10.96 3.21 6.38
C ARG A 71 -12.09 4.23 6.62
N ALA A 72 -12.38 4.57 7.88
CA ALA A 72 -13.44 5.51 8.22
C ALA A 72 -13.19 6.93 7.69
N LYS A 73 -11.93 7.37 7.64
CA LYS A 73 -11.54 8.66 7.07
C LYS A 73 -11.50 8.58 5.55
N ILE A 74 -10.89 7.52 5.02
CA ILE A 74 -10.76 7.28 3.58
C ILE A 74 -12.13 7.19 2.89
N ARG A 75 -13.13 6.55 3.52
CA ARG A 75 -14.50 6.46 2.98
C ARG A 75 -15.15 7.83 2.75
N LYS A 76 -14.72 8.89 3.45
CA LYS A 76 -15.26 10.24 3.25
C LYS A 76 -14.69 10.96 2.02
N LEU A 77 -13.69 10.37 1.36
CA LEU A 77 -13.02 10.96 0.19
C LEU A 77 -13.61 10.50 -1.15
N ALA A 78 -14.51 9.51 -1.14
CA ALA A 78 -15.21 8.98 -2.30
C ALA A 78 -16.72 9.22 -2.20
#